data_AF-A0A7C1A206-F1
#
_entry.id   AF-A0A7C1A206-F1
#
_cell.length_a   1.000
_cell.length_b   1.000
_cell.length_c   1.000
_cell.angle_alpha   90.00
_cell.angle_beta   90.00
_cell.angle_gamma   90.00
#
_symmetry.space_group_name_H-M   'P 1'
#
loop_
_entity.id
_entity.type
_entity.pdbx_description
1 polymer ?
#
loop_
_entity_poly.entity_id
_entity_poly.type
_entity_poly.pdbx_seq_one_letter_code
_entity_poly.pdbx_strand_id
1 'polypeptide(L)' 'MYKCLSCGRIIEKFGDRIRCPYCGRRIFIKMRPEVVKRVRAR' A
#
# COMPACT_ATOMS: atom_id res chain seq x y z
N MET A 1 1.74 -3.64 -4.10
CA MET A 1 2.10 -2.22 -3.92
C MET A 1 1.47 -1.68 -2.64
N TYR A 2 2.24 -0.97 -1.83
CA TYR A 2 1.78 -0.39 -0.57
C TYR A 2 1.77 1.12 -0.66
N LYS A 3 0.70 1.76 -0.18
CA LYS A 3 0.59 3.21 -0.10
C LYS A 3 0.86 3.65 1.33
N CYS A 4 1.82 4.54 1.51
CA CYS A 4 2.05 5.22 2.78
C CYS A 4 0.86 6.12 3.12
N LEU A 5 0.25 5.96 4.31
CA LEU A 5 -0.94 6.74 4.70
C LEU A 5 -0.64 8.24 4.79
N SER A 6 0.56 8.59 5.27
CA SER A 6 0.92 9.99 5.57
C SER A 6 1.42 10.76 4.35
N CYS A 7 2.08 10.08 3.42
CA CYS A 7 2.79 10.69 2.30
C CYS A 7 2.16 10.36 0.95
N GLY A 8 1.19 9.44 0.92
CA GLY A 8 0.49 9.03 -0.29
C GLY A 8 1.34 8.29 -1.32
N ARG A 9 2.66 8.15 -1.08
CA ARG A 9 3.59 7.51 -2.02
C ARG A 9 3.41 6.00 -2.04
N ILE A 10 3.55 5.46 -3.24
CA ILE A 10 3.50 4.03 -3.52
C ILE A 10 4.90 3.47 -3.31
N ILE A 11 5.00 2.47 -2.46
CA ILE A 11 6.22 1.73 -2.16
C ILE A 11 5.98 0.31 -2.63
N GLU A 12 6.82 -0.15 -3.56
CA GLU A 12 6.71 -1.49 -4.14
C GLU A 12 7.46 -2.53 -3.32
N LYS A 13 8.57 -2.14 -2.68
CA LYS A 13 9.42 -3.01 -1.85
C LYS A 13 9.79 -2.30 -0.56
N PHE A 14 9.61 -2.97 0.57
CA PHE A 14 10.22 -2.59 1.84
C PHE A 14 11.55 -3.36 1.95
N GLY A 15 12.62 -2.69 2.37
CA GLY A 15 13.87 -3.37 2.78
C GLY A 15 13.73 -4.00 4.17
N ASP A 16 14.82 -4.12 4.93
CA ASP A 16 14.85 -4.78 6.26
C ASP A 16 14.02 -4.09 7.35
N ARG A 17 13.59 -2.84 7.12
CA ARG A 17 12.76 -2.08 8.08
C ARG A 17 11.51 -1.54 7.37
N ILE A 18 10.36 -1.79 7.97
CA ILE A 18 9.05 -1.27 7.54
C ILE A 18 8.95 0.21 7.95
N ARG A 19 9.74 1.06 7.30
CA ARG A 19 9.72 2.52 7.45
C ARG A 19 9.58 3.16 6.07
N CYS A 20 8.74 4.17 5.99
CA CYS A 20 8.64 4.95 4.77
C CYS A 20 9.93 5.76 4.60
N PRO A 21 10.64 5.66 3.47
CA PRO A 21 11.89 6.41 3.24
C PRO A 21 11.70 7.92 3.21
N TYR A 22 10.45 8.40 3.08
CA TYR A 22 10.16 9.83 2.93
C TYR A 22 9.61 10.49 4.19
N CYS A 23 8.89 9.75 5.05
CA CYS A 23 8.23 10.35 6.22
C CYS A 23 8.50 9.59 7.53
N GLY A 24 9.29 8.52 7.51
CA GLY A 24 9.62 7.72 8.70
C GLY A 24 8.45 6.95 9.34
N ARG A 25 7.22 7.15 8.83
CA ARG A 25 6.00 6.51 9.32
C ARG A 25 5.97 5.02 8.95
N ARG A 26 5.27 4.22 9.76
CA ARG A 26 5.19 2.74 9.65
C ARG A 26 3.82 2.21 9.22
N ILE A 27 2.89 3.11 8.87
CA ILE A 27 1.51 2.76 8.52
C ILE A 27 1.37 2.76 7.00
N PHE A 28 1.00 1.60 6.44
CA PHE A 28 0.85 1.37 5.01
C PHE A 28 -0.49 0.70 4.70
N ILE A 29 -1.08 1.08 3.57
CA ILE A 29 -2.30 0.49 3.02
C ILE A 29 -1.92 -0.35 1.80
N LYS A 30 -2.37 -1.60 1.73
CA LYS A 30 -2.20 -2.41 0.52
C LYS A 30 -3.11 -1.86 -0.58
N MET A 31 -2.55 -1.52 -1.73
CA MET A 31 -3.36 -1.07 -2.86
C MET A 31 -4.18 -2.23 -3.41
N ARG A 32 -5.42 -1.91 -3.82
CA ARG A 32 -6.31 -2.86 -4.46
C ARG A 32 -5.66 -3.31 -5.77
N PRO A 33 -5.53 -4.62 -6.01
CA PRO A 33 -5.04 -5.10 -7.30
C PRO A 33 -6.02 -4.70 -8.41
N GLU A 34 -5.51 -4.50 -9.62
CA GLU A 34 -6.33 -4.17 -10.81
C GLU A 34 -7.20 -5.34 -11.30
N VAL A 35 -7.14 -6.47 -10.59
CA VAL A 35 -7.97 -7.64 -10.87
C VAL A 35 -9.42 -7.35 -10.50
N VAL A 36 -10.29 -7.35 -11.52
CA VAL A 36 -11.73 -7.17 -11.35
C VAL A 36 -12.32 -8.35 -10.58
N LYS A 37 -12.80 -8.08 -9.37
CA LYS A 37 -13.56 -9.07 -8.58
C LYS A 37 -15.01 -9.09 -9.06
N ARG A 38 -15.43 -10.17 -9.73
CA ARG A 38 -16.85 -10.40 -10.05
C ARG A 38 -17.59 -10.76 -8.76
N VAL A 39 -18.55 -9.95 -8.36
CA VAL A 39 -19.41 -10.18 -7.19
C VAL A 39 -20.81 -10.51 -7.71
N ARG A 40 -21.40 -11.63 -7.27
CA ARG A 40 -22.80 -11.93 -7.58
C ARG A 40 -23.67 -10.96 -6.78
N ALA A 41 -24.48 -10.17 -7.47
CA ALA A 41 -25.57 -9.44 -6.83
C ALA A 41 -26.67 -10.45 -6.45
N ARG A 42 -27.18 -10.37 -5.21
CA ARG A 42 -28.31 -11.15 -4.73
C ARG A 42 -29.41 -10.18 -4.32
#